data_AF-A0A552DJU8-F1
#
_entry.id   AF-A0A552DJU8-F1
#
_cell.length_a   1.000
_cell.length_b   1.000
_cell.length_c   1.000
_cell.angle_alpha   90.00
_cell.angle_beta   90.00
_cell.angle_gamma   90.00
#
_symmetry.space_group_name_H-M   'P 1'
#
loop_
_entity.id
_entity.type
_entity.pdbx_description
1 polymer ?
#
loop_
_entity_poly.entity_id
_entity_poly.type
_entity_poly.pdbx_seq_one_letter_code
_entity_poly.pdbx_strand_id
1 'polypeptide(L)'
;MSNAVAVLPLLIAPAQVIRGDNALEESTGKLADLGKRPLVVGGDRNLAFLSSPLKNLTPSYHSYAPDCSENSLAYLKASVKSHEADFIIGVGGGKALDTAKLLAHQCHLPIATIPTSAATCAAWTALSNVYSDAGAFLYDLSLARCPDLLILDYGIIQTAPKRTLIAGIGDAIAKWYEASVSSGHSTETLIIAAVQQARVLRDILFQKSPAALENIGGEDWKQVVDATVLLAGVIGGLGGANCRTVAAHAIHNGLTHIPACHHALHGEKVAYGILAQLRLEEIVLGNQLAVSARGQLIQFYEQIGLPKSLEDLGLRDVSLAQLRHAAAIACQPNSDIHRLPFTVSPEQVMAAMVSTTTADTIGQKVKAN
;
A
#
# COMPACT_ATOMS: atom_id res chain seq x y z
N MET A 1 -22.28 -30.45 -13.54
CA MET A 1 -21.88 -29.79 -12.27
C MET A 1 -22.29 -28.33 -12.41
N SER A 2 -23.14 -27.83 -11.52
CA SER A 2 -23.70 -26.49 -11.63
C SER A 2 -22.59 -25.44 -11.53
N ASN A 3 -22.34 -24.72 -12.63
CA ASN A 3 -21.68 -23.43 -12.59
C ASN A 3 -22.61 -22.47 -11.84
N ALA A 4 -22.57 -22.52 -10.51
CA ALA A 4 -23.13 -21.45 -9.72
C ALA A 4 -22.37 -20.19 -10.14
N VAL A 5 -23.06 -19.26 -10.80
CA VAL A 5 -22.54 -17.92 -11.04
C VAL A 5 -22.26 -17.36 -9.66
N ALA A 6 -20.99 -17.33 -9.26
CA ALA A 6 -20.60 -16.76 -8.00
C ALA A 6 -20.99 -15.28 -8.03
N VAL A 7 -21.99 -14.91 -7.22
CA VAL A 7 -22.31 -13.51 -6.98
C VAL A 7 -21.14 -12.95 -6.18
N LEU A 8 -20.22 -12.27 -6.88
CA LEU A 8 -19.05 -11.65 -6.26
C LEU A 8 -19.40 -10.20 -5.89
N PRO A 9 -19.43 -9.84 -4.59
CA PRO A 9 -19.63 -8.47 -4.19
C PRO A 9 -18.41 -7.62 -4.58
N LEU A 10 -18.66 -6.45 -5.17
CA LEU A 10 -17.61 -5.49 -5.49
C LEU A 10 -17.57 -4.39 -4.43
N LEU A 11 -16.46 -4.34 -3.69
CA LEU A 11 -16.24 -3.39 -2.60
C LEU A 11 -15.40 -2.23 -3.13
N ILE A 12 -16.06 -1.26 -3.76
CA ILE A 12 -15.37 -0.21 -4.52
C ILE A 12 -14.81 0.89 -3.62
N ALA A 13 -15.60 1.35 -2.65
CA ALA A 13 -15.32 2.60 -1.93
C ALA A 13 -15.81 2.59 -0.49
N PRO A 14 -15.20 3.39 0.41
CA PRO A 14 -15.81 3.76 1.67
C PRO A 14 -17.22 4.32 1.45
N ALA A 15 -18.13 4.16 2.43
CA ALA A 15 -19.49 4.67 2.28
C ALA A 15 -19.51 6.22 2.19
N GLN A 16 -18.57 6.88 2.86
CA GLN A 16 -18.31 8.30 2.69
C GLN A 16 -16.80 8.62 2.79
N VAL A 17 -16.33 9.52 1.92
CA VAL A 17 -15.00 10.12 1.99
C VAL A 17 -15.16 11.62 2.24
N ILE A 18 -14.54 12.12 3.30
CA ILE A 18 -14.46 13.54 3.62
C ILE A 18 -12.99 13.94 3.52
N ARG A 19 -12.67 14.92 2.67
CA ARG A 19 -11.30 15.36 2.44
C ARG A 19 -11.23 16.88 2.38
N GLY A 20 -10.16 17.45 2.87
CA GLY A 20 -10.00 18.91 2.92
C GLY A 20 -9.11 19.35 4.07
N ASP A 21 -8.93 20.67 4.17
CA ASP A 21 -8.33 21.27 5.35
C ASP A 21 -9.38 21.27 6.48
N ASN A 22 -9.01 20.90 7.71
CA ASN A 22 -9.91 20.77 8.86
C ASN A 22 -11.06 19.75 8.68
N ALA A 23 -10.92 18.82 7.72
CA ALA A 23 -11.91 17.78 7.47
C ALA A 23 -12.31 17.00 8.73
N LEU A 24 -11.38 16.79 9.67
CA LEU A 24 -11.68 16.07 10.91
C LEU A 24 -12.62 16.85 11.84
N GLU A 25 -12.37 18.15 12.04
CA GLU A 25 -13.22 19.01 12.89
C GLU A 25 -14.62 19.16 12.29
N GLU A 26 -14.74 19.21 10.97
CA GLU A 26 -16.03 19.26 10.28
C GLU A 26 -16.77 17.92 10.28
N SER A 27 -16.10 16.82 10.64
CA SER A 27 -16.65 15.46 10.61
C SER A 27 -17.18 14.96 11.96
N THR A 28 -17.23 15.79 13.01
CA THR A 28 -17.67 15.38 14.35
C THR A 28 -19.07 14.75 14.39
N GLY A 29 -20.02 15.33 13.66
CA GLY A 29 -21.36 14.77 13.51
C GLY A 29 -21.35 13.38 12.85
N LYS A 30 -20.50 13.20 11.83
CA LYS A 30 -20.36 11.93 11.10
C LYS A 30 -19.74 10.83 11.93
N LEU A 31 -18.80 11.17 12.81
CA LEU A 31 -18.28 10.22 13.79
C LEU A 31 -19.35 9.83 14.81
N ALA A 32 -20.18 10.78 15.24
CA ALA A 32 -21.28 10.52 16.18
C ALA A 32 -22.45 9.72 15.56
N ASP A 33 -22.60 9.73 14.24
CA ASP A 33 -23.56 8.90 13.50
C ASP A 33 -23.16 7.41 13.52
N LEU A 34 -21.88 7.08 13.72
CA LEU A 34 -21.38 5.70 13.79
C LEU A 34 -21.60 5.04 15.16
N GLY A 35 -21.63 5.83 16.23
CA GLY A 35 -21.77 5.34 17.61
C GLY A 35 -21.40 6.37 18.67
N LYS A 36 -21.28 5.93 19.92
CA LYS A 36 -20.99 6.75 21.11
C LYS A 36 -19.70 6.37 21.82
N ARG A 37 -19.23 5.12 21.69
CA ARG A 37 -18.11 4.55 22.44
C ARG A 37 -17.04 4.01 21.48
N PRO A 38 -16.30 4.90 20.78
CA PRO A 38 -15.26 4.43 19.88
C PRO A 38 -14.12 3.75 20.63
N LEU A 39 -13.64 2.63 20.07
CA LEU A 39 -12.27 2.19 20.32
C LEU A 39 -11.35 2.87 19.29
N VAL A 40 -10.45 3.74 19.76
CA VAL A 40 -9.46 4.42 18.93
C VAL A 40 -8.19 3.57 18.87
N VAL A 41 -7.86 3.07 17.69
CA VAL A 41 -6.66 2.25 17.43
C VAL A 41 -5.65 3.09 16.65
N GLY A 42 -4.48 3.33 17.25
CA GLY A 42 -3.40 4.10 16.64
C GLY A 42 -2.02 3.65 17.10
N GLY A 43 -0.97 4.35 16.65
CA GLY A 43 0.38 4.14 17.19
C GLY A 43 0.62 4.93 18.48
N ASP A 44 1.83 4.83 19.04
CA ASP A 44 2.19 5.47 20.32
C ASP A 44 2.41 7.00 20.23
N ARG A 45 1.99 7.63 19.13
CA ARG A 45 2.11 9.08 18.94
C ARG A 45 0.98 9.81 19.66
N ASN A 46 1.23 11.08 20.00
CA ASN A 46 0.21 11.94 20.60
C ASN A 46 -0.97 12.13 19.63
N LEU A 47 -2.18 11.79 20.09
CA LEU A 47 -3.44 11.92 19.35
C LEU A 47 -4.30 13.08 19.85
N ALA A 48 -3.69 14.14 20.40
CA ALA A 48 -4.40 15.30 20.97
C ALA A 48 -5.34 15.99 19.98
N PHE A 49 -5.07 15.93 18.67
CA PHE A 49 -5.95 16.46 17.63
C PHE A 49 -7.31 15.74 17.56
N LEU A 50 -7.47 14.58 18.22
CA LEU A 50 -8.76 13.88 18.35
C LEU A 50 -9.60 14.38 19.53
N SER A 51 -9.05 15.20 20.44
CA SER A 51 -9.75 15.63 21.65
C SER A 51 -11.01 16.46 21.37
N SER A 52 -10.89 17.51 20.54
CA SER A 52 -12.04 18.31 20.11
C SER A 52 -13.04 17.49 19.28
N PRO A 53 -12.60 16.72 18.25
CA PRO A 53 -13.52 15.96 17.43
C PRO A 53 -14.32 14.89 18.18
N LEU A 54 -13.74 14.30 19.23
CA LEU A 54 -14.34 13.22 20.02
C LEU A 54 -14.96 13.70 21.33
N LYS A 55 -15.05 15.01 21.58
CA LYS A 55 -15.49 15.59 22.88
C LYS A 55 -16.87 15.10 23.38
N ASN A 56 -17.76 14.73 22.46
CA ASN A 56 -19.12 14.27 22.76
C ASN A 56 -19.26 12.75 22.70
N LEU A 57 -18.14 12.03 22.62
CA LEU A 57 -18.06 10.58 22.58
C LEU A 57 -17.27 10.09 23.81
N THR A 58 -17.28 8.78 24.04
CA THR A 58 -16.53 8.14 25.13
C THR A 58 -15.43 7.26 24.53
N PRO A 59 -14.31 7.86 24.05
CA PRO A 59 -13.25 7.11 23.41
C PRO A 59 -12.43 6.28 24.41
N SER A 60 -11.97 5.10 24.00
CA SER A 60 -10.85 4.39 24.63
C SER A 60 -9.71 4.23 23.63
N TYR A 61 -8.50 4.62 24.02
CA TYR A 61 -7.33 4.69 23.14
C TYR A 61 -6.42 3.47 23.34
N HIS A 62 -6.06 2.81 22.25
CA HIS A 62 -5.21 1.63 22.27
C HIS A 62 -4.16 1.65 21.16
N SER A 63 -2.98 1.10 21.48
CA SER A 63 -1.89 0.91 20.52
C SER A 63 -2.13 -0.35 19.68
N TYR A 64 -1.73 -0.31 18.41
CA TYR A 64 -1.64 -1.52 17.56
C TYR A 64 -0.33 -2.30 17.76
N ALA A 65 0.58 -1.83 18.61
CA ALA A 65 1.89 -2.45 18.81
C ALA A 65 1.80 -3.92 19.25
N PRO A 66 2.77 -4.78 18.86
CA PRO A 66 4.01 -4.43 18.14
C PRO A 66 3.85 -4.25 16.63
N ASP A 67 2.83 -4.85 16.03
CA ASP A 67 2.54 -4.77 14.59
C ASP A 67 1.06 -5.03 14.31
N CYS A 68 0.61 -4.95 13.05
CA CYS A 68 -0.66 -5.53 12.65
C CYS A 68 -0.54 -7.06 12.71
N SER A 69 -0.64 -7.63 13.92
CA SER A 69 -0.42 -9.04 14.21
C SER A 69 -1.59 -9.65 14.98
N GLU A 70 -1.64 -10.99 14.98
CA GLU A 70 -2.66 -11.73 15.73
C GLU A 70 -2.64 -11.44 17.23
N ASN A 71 -1.46 -11.19 17.80
CA ASN A 71 -1.31 -10.85 19.21
C ASN A 71 -1.91 -9.47 19.51
N SER A 72 -1.62 -8.47 18.68
CA SER A 72 -2.25 -7.15 18.78
C SER A 72 -3.78 -7.24 18.64
N LEU A 73 -4.27 -8.04 17.68
CA LEU A 73 -5.72 -8.24 17.48
C LEU A 73 -6.39 -8.92 18.66
N ALA A 74 -5.76 -9.93 19.27
CA ALA A 74 -6.30 -10.61 20.44
C ALA A 74 -6.45 -9.64 21.63
N TYR A 75 -5.43 -8.81 21.88
CA TYR A 75 -5.49 -7.75 22.89
C TYR A 75 -6.61 -6.73 22.58
N LEU A 76 -6.64 -6.23 21.34
CA LEU A 76 -7.62 -5.21 20.94
C LEU A 76 -9.07 -5.74 21.00
N LYS A 77 -9.32 -7.01 20.68
CA LYS A 77 -10.65 -7.64 20.85
C LYS A 77 -11.09 -7.67 22.32
N ALA A 78 -10.18 -7.97 23.23
CA ALA A 78 -10.47 -7.92 24.66
C ALA A 78 -10.83 -6.48 25.08
N SER A 79 -10.12 -5.47 24.55
CA SER A 79 -10.41 -4.06 24.77
C SER A 79 -11.76 -3.62 24.20
N VAL A 80 -12.13 -4.08 22.99
CA VAL A 80 -13.48 -3.85 22.42
C VAL A 80 -14.56 -4.34 23.38
N LYS A 81 -14.41 -5.56 23.91
CA LYS A 81 -15.39 -6.14 24.83
C LYS A 81 -15.44 -5.40 26.16
N SER A 82 -14.28 -5.07 26.75
CA SER A 82 -14.21 -4.37 28.04
C SER A 82 -14.74 -2.94 27.97
N HIS A 83 -14.49 -2.25 26.86
CA HIS A 83 -14.98 -0.89 26.63
C HIS A 83 -16.41 -0.84 26.10
N GLU A 84 -17.01 -1.99 25.77
CA GLU A 84 -18.31 -2.08 25.08
C GLU A 84 -18.33 -1.18 23.85
N ALA A 85 -17.26 -1.25 23.04
CA ALA A 85 -17.11 -0.37 21.90
C ALA A 85 -18.18 -0.66 20.84
N ASP A 86 -18.81 0.39 20.32
CA ASP A 86 -19.89 0.31 19.32
C ASP A 86 -19.41 0.69 17.91
N PHE A 87 -18.21 1.26 17.78
CA PHE A 87 -17.49 1.40 16.51
C PHE A 87 -15.97 1.54 16.74
N ILE A 88 -15.20 1.44 15.66
CA ILE A 88 -13.74 1.57 15.67
C ILE A 88 -13.31 2.86 14.97
N ILE A 89 -12.30 3.54 15.50
CA ILE A 89 -11.58 4.61 14.80
C ILE A 89 -10.15 4.15 14.59
N GLY A 90 -9.76 3.91 13.34
CA GLY A 90 -8.37 3.70 12.96
C GLY A 90 -7.68 5.03 12.68
N VAL A 91 -6.59 5.34 13.37
CA VAL A 91 -5.83 6.59 13.19
C VAL A 91 -4.33 6.31 13.08
N GLY A 92 -3.71 6.76 11.99
CA GLY A 92 -2.26 6.59 11.81
C GLY A 92 -1.84 6.29 10.38
N GLY A 93 -0.70 5.59 10.26
CA GLY A 93 -0.22 5.03 8.99
C GLY A 93 -0.83 3.66 8.67
N GLY A 94 -0.39 3.04 7.57
CA GLY A 94 -1.00 1.82 7.02
C GLY A 94 -1.22 0.67 8.02
N LYS A 95 -0.24 0.36 8.88
CA LYS A 95 -0.36 -0.72 9.88
C LYS A 95 -1.44 -0.45 10.93
N ALA A 96 -1.58 0.79 11.39
CA ALA A 96 -2.64 1.16 12.33
C ALA A 96 -4.01 1.03 11.67
N LEU A 97 -4.13 1.49 10.43
CA LEU A 97 -5.37 1.42 9.66
C LEU A 97 -5.77 -0.02 9.32
N ASP A 98 -4.81 -0.86 8.91
CA ASP A 98 -5.04 -2.29 8.65
C ASP A 98 -5.46 -3.01 9.94
N THR A 99 -4.79 -2.76 11.07
CA THR A 99 -5.17 -3.36 12.36
C THR A 99 -6.60 -2.97 12.75
N ALA A 100 -6.94 -1.68 12.65
CA ALA A 100 -8.25 -1.17 13.00
C ALA A 100 -9.36 -1.76 12.10
N LYS A 101 -9.14 -1.80 10.77
CA LYS A 101 -10.08 -2.39 9.81
C LYS A 101 -10.28 -3.88 10.06
N LEU A 102 -9.20 -4.62 10.32
CA LEU A 102 -9.28 -6.04 10.62
C LEU A 102 -10.02 -6.31 11.94
N LEU A 103 -9.75 -5.51 12.98
CA LEU A 103 -10.49 -5.55 14.24
C LEU A 103 -11.98 -5.29 14.03
N ALA A 104 -12.33 -4.22 13.30
CA ALA A 104 -13.72 -3.87 13.01
C ALA A 104 -14.43 -4.99 12.21
N HIS A 105 -13.74 -5.59 11.25
CA HIS A 105 -14.24 -6.73 10.49
C HIS A 105 -14.53 -7.95 11.39
N GLN A 106 -13.61 -8.29 12.30
CA GLN A 106 -13.74 -9.45 13.19
C GLN A 106 -14.76 -9.23 14.32
N CYS A 107 -14.97 -7.98 14.74
CA CYS A 107 -15.96 -7.62 15.76
C CYS A 107 -17.32 -7.22 15.16
N HIS A 108 -17.46 -7.21 13.83
CA HIS A 108 -18.64 -6.74 13.10
C HIS A 108 -19.08 -5.31 13.46
N LEU A 109 -18.12 -4.43 13.74
CA LEU A 109 -18.36 -3.04 14.11
C LEU A 109 -18.14 -2.09 12.93
N PRO A 110 -18.87 -0.96 12.85
CA PRO A 110 -18.56 0.13 11.92
C PRO A 110 -17.14 0.68 12.15
N ILE A 111 -16.55 1.29 11.13
CA ILE A 111 -15.22 1.88 11.22
C ILE A 111 -15.09 3.22 10.50
N ALA A 112 -14.43 4.17 11.18
CA ALA A 112 -13.85 5.35 10.57
C ALA A 112 -12.32 5.22 10.44
N THR A 113 -11.76 5.61 9.29
CA THR A 113 -10.31 5.67 9.05
C THR A 113 -9.84 7.12 8.91
N ILE A 114 -8.78 7.47 9.66
CA ILE A 114 -8.18 8.79 9.71
C ILE A 114 -6.67 8.64 9.44
N PRO A 115 -6.22 8.62 8.17
CA PRO A 115 -4.80 8.56 7.87
C PRO A 115 -4.07 9.78 8.42
N THR A 116 -2.94 9.57 9.09
CA THR A 116 -2.03 10.66 9.53
C THR A 116 -0.82 10.81 8.62
N SER A 117 -0.74 10.02 7.55
CA SER A 117 0.22 10.16 6.47
C SER A 117 -0.37 9.59 5.18
N ALA A 118 0.12 10.06 4.05
CA ALA A 118 -0.30 9.61 2.73
C ALA A 118 0.63 8.51 2.18
N ALA A 119 1.07 7.59 3.05
CA ALA A 119 2.10 6.60 2.76
C ALA A 119 1.60 5.31 2.09
N THR A 120 0.29 5.08 2.11
CA THR A 120 -0.37 3.90 1.55
C THR A 120 -1.83 4.22 1.23
N CYS A 121 -2.48 3.41 0.43
CA CYS A 121 -3.93 3.46 0.21
C CYS A 121 -4.79 2.74 1.28
N ALA A 122 -4.20 2.30 2.39
CA ALA A 122 -4.86 1.48 3.42
C ALA A 122 -6.10 2.13 4.05
N ALA A 123 -6.21 3.47 4.07
CA ALA A 123 -7.38 4.16 4.59
C ALA A 123 -8.67 3.84 3.80
N TRP A 124 -8.56 3.39 2.54
CA TRP A 124 -9.67 3.12 1.64
C TRP A 124 -10.02 1.63 1.54
N THR A 125 -9.02 0.76 1.51
CA THR A 125 -9.16 -0.61 0.99
C THR A 125 -9.90 -1.56 1.93
N ALA A 126 -10.75 -2.43 1.37
CA ALA A 126 -11.30 -3.61 2.03
C ALA A 126 -10.28 -4.77 2.10
N LEU A 127 -9.08 -4.47 2.60
CA LEU A 127 -7.96 -5.41 2.74
C LEU A 127 -7.19 -5.06 4.01
N SER A 128 -6.56 -6.03 4.66
CA SER A 128 -5.56 -5.75 5.71
C SER A 128 -4.40 -6.73 5.62
N ASN A 129 -3.18 -6.20 5.73
CA ASN A 129 -1.96 -7.03 5.78
C ASN A 129 -1.65 -7.41 7.22
N VAL A 130 -1.37 -8.69 7.46
CA VAL A 130 -1.02 -9.24 8.77
C VAL A 130 0.44 -9.67 8.77
N TYR A 131 1.13 -9.29 9.84
CA TYR A 131 2.55 -9.53 10.06
C TYR A 131 2.75 -10.34 11.34
N SER A 132 3.91 -10.97 11.44
CA SER A 132 4.43 -11.43 12.73
C SER A 132 4.77 -10.24 13.63
N ASP A 133 4.88 -10.46 14.93
CA ASP A 133 5.36 -9.42 15.87
C ASP A 133 6.76 -8.91 15.53
N ALA A 134 7.54 -9.70 14.80
CA ALA A 134 8.86 -9.34 14.30
C ALA A 134 8.80 -8.57 12.96
N GLY A 135 7.62 -8.25 12.42
CA GLY A 135 7.46 -7.44 11.22
C GLY A 135 7.59 -8.17 9.88
N ALA A 136 7.71 -9.50 9.87
CA ALA A 136 7.63 -10.31 8.65
C ALA A 136 6.18 -10.50 8.21
N PHE A 137 5.89 -10.26 6.93
CA PHE A 137 4.57 -10.48 6.33
C PHE A 137 4.14 -11.95 6.47
N LEU A 138 2.88 -12.18 6.82
CA LEU A 138 2.33 -13.52 6.94
C LEU A 138 1.27 -13.78 5.87
N TYR A 139 0.27 -12.90 5.81
CA TYR A 139 -0.84 -13.01 4.87
C TYR A 139 -1.58 -11.67 4.75
N ASP A 140 -2.35 -11.51 3.69
CA ASP A 140 -3.37 -10.48 3.57
C ASP A 140 -4.78 -11.08 3.71
N LEU A 141 -5.71 -10.30 4.21
CA LEU A 141 -7.11 -10.69 4.36
C LEU A 141 -8.03 -9.70 3.64
N SER A 142 -8.81 -10.19 2.68
CA SER A 142 -9.92 -9.42 2.09
C SER A 142 -11.04 -9.28 3.12
N LEU A 143 -11.49 -8.04 3.34
CA LEU A 143 -12.51 -7.71 4.32
C LEU A 143 -13.90 -7.69 3.68
N ALA A 144 -14.94 -7.83 4.48
CA ALA A 144 -16.33 -7.83 4.00
C ALA A 144 -16.83 -6.45 3.49
N ARG A 145 -16.15 -5.35 3.84
CA ARG A 145 -16.52 -3.99 3.44
C ARG A 145 -15.31 -3.05 3.43
N CYS A 146 -15.39 -2.00 2.63
CA CYS A 146 -14.57 -0.80 2.84
C CYS A 146 -15.02 -0.06 4.11
N PRO A 147 -14.22 0.89 4.63
CA PRO A 147 -14.61 1.68 5.79
C PRO A 147 -15.95 2.41 5.63
N ASP A 148 -16.69 2.57 6.71
CA ASP A 148 -17.95 3.33 6.69
C ASP A 148 -17.67 4.83 6.52
N LEU A 149 -16.52 5.32 7.02
CA LEU A 149 -16.08 6.70 6.87
C LEU A 149 -14.56 6.79 6.68
N LEU A 150 -14.10 7.57 5.69
CA LEU A 150 -12.69 7.95 5.53
C LEU A 150 -12.58 9.47 5.66
N ILE A 151 -11.78 9.96 6.62
CA ILE A 151 -11.50 11.39 6.82
C ILE A 151 -10.04 11.68 6.46
N LEU A 152 -9.81 12.31 5.30
CA LEU A 152 -8.50 12.73 4.82
C LEU A 152 -8.29 14.23 5.08
N ASP A 153 -7.75 14.54 6.26
CA ASP A 153 -7.46 15.92 6.66
C ASP A 153 -6.06 16.34 6.20
N TYR A 154 -5.98 17.29 5.27
CA TYR A 154 -4.70 17.76 4.74
C TYR A 154 -3.82 18.39 5.82
N GLY A 155 -4.39 19.09 6.79
CA GLY A 155 -3.64 19.67 7.90
C GLY A 155 -2.93 18.60 8.72
N ILE A 156 -3.59 17.46 8.96
CA ILE A 156 -2.98 16.32 9.64
C ILE A 156 -1.89 15.68 8.77
N ILE A 157 -2.19 15.37 7.51
CA ILE A 157 -1.23 14.76 6.58
C ILE A 157 0.03 15.62 6.42
N GLN A 158 -0.12 16.95 6.42
CA GLN A 158 0.97 17.91 6.30
C GLN A 158 1.98 17.84 7.46
N THR A 159 1.55 17.37 8.64
CA THR A 159 2.45 17.18 9.80
C THR A 159 3.35 15.94 9.67
N ALA A 160 3.06 15.03 8.73
CA ALA A 160 3.85 13.83 8.54
C ALA A 160 5.22 14.15 7.91
N PRO A 161 6.28 13.38 8.22
CA PRO A 161 7.55 13.53 7.53
C PRO A 161 7.38 13.36 6.01
N LYS A 162 8.02 14.23 5.22
CA LYS A 162 8.02 14.18 3.73
C LYS A 162 8.29 12.78 3.17
N ARG A 163 9.19 12.02 3.81
CA ARG A 163 9.51 10.62 3.49
C ARG A 163 8.27 9.72 3.38
N THR A 164 7.24 9.97 4.19
CA THR A 164 6.00 9.17 4.15
C THR A 164 5.22 9.37 2.86
N LEU A 165 5.16 10.59 2.32
CA LEU A 165 4.53 10.82 1.01
C LEU A 165 5.37 10.23 -0.13
N ILE A 166 6.71 10.32 -0.04
CA ILE A 166 7.63 9.67 -1.00
C ILE A 166 7.35 8.17 -1.05
N ALA A 167 7.26 7.51 0.11
CA ALA A 167 6.85 6.11 0.17
C ALA A 167 5.46 5.88 -0.45
N GLY A 168 4.48 6.75 -0.16
CA GLY A 168 3.14 6.67 -0.76
C GLY A 168 3.13 6.76 -2.28
N ILE A 169 3.99 7.60 -2.87
CA ILE A 169 4.18 7.67 -4.33
C ILE A 169 4.70 6.33 -4.85
N GLY A 170 5.64 5.70 -4.13
CA GLY A 170 6.20 4.39 -4.45
C GLY A 170 5.16 3.25 -4.42
N ASP A 171 4.28 3.23 -3.43
CA ASP A 171 3.16 2.27 -3.35
C ASP A 171 2.13 2.53 -4.47
N ALA A 172 1.70 3.78 -4.61
CA ALA A 172 0.64 4.14 -5.55
C ALA A 172 1.04 3.89 -7.02
N ILE A 173 2.28 4.22 -7.41
CA ILE A 173 2.72 4.02 -8.80
C ILE A 173 2.77 2.55 -9.20
N ALA A 174 2.88 1.63 -8.22
CA ALA A 174 2.82 0.19 -8.46
C ALA A 174 1.51 -0.24 -9.10
N LYS A 175 0.40 0.47 -8.84
CA LYS A 175 -0.90 0.17 -9.45
C LYS A 175 -0.83 0.08 -10.96
N TRP A 176 -0.06 0.95 -11.62
CA TRP A 176 0.12 0.85 -13.08
C TRP A 176 0.97 -0.35 -13.47
N TYR A 177 2.14 -0.50 -12.85
CA TYR A 177 3.12 -1.51 -13.27
C TYR A 177 2.67 -2.93 -12.96
N GLU A 178 1.81 -3.12 -11.97
CA GLU A 178 1.24 -4.42 -11.64
C GLU A 178 -0.06 -4.70 -12.40
N ALA A 179 -0.99 -3.74 -12.45
CA ALA A 179 -2.28 -3.97 -13.12
C ALA A 179 -2.17 -4.04 -14.65
N SER A 180 -1.24 -3.28 -15.26
CA SER A 180 -1.07 -3.32 -16.73
C SER A 180 -0.56 -4.68 -17.20
N VAL A 181 0.28 -5.34 -16.41
CA VAL A 181 0.87 -6.65 -16.73
C VAL A 181 -0.11 -7.79 -16.44
N SER A 182 -0.78 -7.77 -15.29
CA SER A 182 -1.73 -8.82 -14.90
C SER A 182 -3.09 -8.72 -15.59
N SER A 183 -3.56 -7.50 -15.85
CA SER A 183 -4.96 -7.24 -16.23
C SER A 183 -5.12 -6.38 -17.49
N GLY A 184 -4.03 -6.01 -18.18
CA GLY A 184 -4.08 -5.18 -19.38
C GLY A 184 -4.86 -5.76 -20.57
N HIS A 185 -5.05 -7.09 -20.59
CA HIS A 185 -5.80 -7.80 -21.63
C HIS A 185 -7.24 -8.16 -21.19
N SER A 186 -7.68 -7.72 -20.01
CA SER A 186 -9.01 -8.04 -19.50
C SER A 186 -10.11 -7.45 -20.39
N THR A 187 -11.19 -8.21 -20.59
CA THR A 187 -12.41 -7.76 -21.28
C THR A 187 -13.48 -7.29 -20.30
N GLU A 188 -13.26 -7.42 -18.99
CA GLU A 188 -14.21 -7.01 -17.96
C GLU A 188 -14.20 -5.49 -17.78
N THR A 189 -15.35 -4.85 -17.97
CA THR A 189 -15.48 -3.38 -18.01
C THR A 189 -14.87 -2.68 -16.79
N LEU A 190 -15.07 -3.21 -15.59
CA LEU A 190 -14.56 -2.60 -14.36
C LEU A 190 -13.06 -2.80 -14.17
N ILE A 191 -12.51 -3.92 -14.63
CA ILE A 191 -11.06 -4.15 -14.64
C ILE A 191 -10.39 -3.23 -15.65
N ILE A 192 -10.96 -3.05 -16.85
CA ILE A 192 -10.49 -2.09 -17.84
C ILE A 192 -10.46 -0.68 -17.22
N ALA A 193 -11.53 -0.26 -16.55
CA ALA A 193 -11.60 1.04 -15.88
C ALA A 193 -10.53 1.19 -14.79
N ALA A 194 -10.24 0.14 -14.03
CA ALA A 194 -9.18 0.14 -13.02
C ALA A 194 -7.79 0.31 -13.64
N VAL A 195 -7.47 -0.43 -14.71
CA VAL A 195 -6.18 -0.34 -15.42
C VAL A 195 -5.98 1.05 -16.04
N GLN A 196 -7.02 1.62 -16.66
CA GLN A 196 -6.91 2.98 -17.22
C GLN A 196 -6.73 4.04 -16.13
N GLN A 197 -7.39 3.90 -14.98
CA GLN A 197 -7.16 4.80 -13.84
C GLN A 197 -5.77 4.64 -13.24
N ALA A 198 -5.21 3.43 -13.23
CA ALA A 198 -3.82 3.22 -12.81
C ALA A 198 -2.84 3.96 -13.73
N ARG A 199 -3.10 4.01 -15.04
CA ARG A 199 -2.33 4.82 -15.99
C ARG A 199 -2.41 6.32 -15.67
N VAL A 200 -3.62 6.83 -15.43
CA VAL A 200 -3.84 8.24 -15.05
C VAL A 200 -3.13 8.56 -13.74
N LEU A 201 -3.22 7.68 -12.74
CA LEU A 201 -2.51 7.82 -11.47
C LEU A 201 -1.00 7.94 -11.70
N ARG A 202 -0.41 7.05 -12.49
CA ARG A 202 1.03 7.10 -12.83
C ARG A 202 1.41 8.45 -13.45
N ASP A 203 0.62 8.92 -14.41
CA ASP A 203 0.90 10.17 -15.12
C ASP A 203 0.82 11.39 -14.17
N ILE A 204 -0.18 11.43 -13.29
CA ILE A 204 -0.29 12.42 -12.21
C ILE A 204 0.97 12.41 -11.33
N LEU A 205 1.40 11.23 -10.89
CA LEU A 205 2.56 11.10 -10.01
C LEU A 205 3.85 11.58 -10.69
N PHE A 206 4.10 11.20 -11.95
CA PHE A 206 5.27 11.69 -12.69
C PHE A 206 5.26 13.21 -12.85
N GLN A 207 4.10 13.79 -13.17
CA GLN A 207 4.00 15.22 -13.47
C GLN A 207 4.08 16.09 -12.22
N LYS A 208 3.49 15.65 -11.10
CA LYS A 208 3.25 16.51 -9.94
C LYS A 208 4.13 16.22 -8.74
N SER A 209 4.68 15.02 -8.60
CA SER A 209 5.47 14.66 -7.41
C SER A 209 6.67 15.58 -7.15
N PRO A 210 7.48 15.99 -8.15
CA PRO A 210 8.61 16.87 -7.88
C PRO A 210 8.18 18.21 -7.25
N ALA A 211 7.22 18.91 -7.86
CA ALA A 211 6.71 20.18 -7.36
C ALA A 211 5.96 20.02 -6.01
N ALA A 212 5.17 18.95 -5.87
CA ALA A 212 4.49 18.60 -4.62
C ALA A 212 5.47 18.44 -3.44
N LEU A 213 6.64 17.86 -3.70
CA LEU A 213 7.67 17.59 -2.70
C LEU A 213 8.49 18.85 -2.35
N GLU A 214 8.49 19.88 -3.19
CA GLU A 214 9.09 21.19 -2.91
C GLU A 214 8.12 22.12 -2.16
N ASN A 215 6.81 22.00 -2.41
CA ASN A 215 5.77 22.84 -1.83
C ASN A 215 4.71 22.03 -1.06
N ILE A 216 5.08 21.54 0.12
CA ILE A 216 4.20 20.78 1.00
C ILE A 216 3.00 21.63 1.46
N GLY A 217 1.78 21.15 1.20
CA GLY A 217 0.52 21.87 1.47
C GLY A 217 -0.02 22.65 0.27
N GLY A 218 0.77 22.80 -0.80
CA GLY A 218 0.34 23.41 -2.06
C GLY A 218 -0.64 22.54 -2.86
N GLU A 219 -1.12 23.06 -3.99
CA GLU A 219 -2.13 22.37 -4.81
C GLU A 219 -1.62 21.04 -5.38
N ASP A 220 -0.42 21.02 -5.97
CA ASP A 220 0.18 19.78 -6.47
C ASP A 220 0.39 18.76 -5.35
N TRP A 221 0.73 19.21 -4.14
CA TRP A 221 0.85 18.34 -2.98
C TRP A 221 -0.48 17.70 -2.61
N LYS A 222 -1.58 18.47 -2.57
CA LYS A 222 -2.92 17.93 -2.31
C LYS A 222 -3.33 16.90 -3.37
N GLN A 223 -3.04 17.19 -4.64
CA GLN A 223 -3.33 16.26 -5.75
C GLN A 223 -2.50 14.96 -5.67
N VAL A 224 -1.24 15.04 -5.24
CA VAL A 224 -0.41 13.85 -5.04
C VAL A 224 -0.91 13.05 -3.82
N VAL A 225 -1.31 13.71 -2.73
CA VAL A 225 -1.96 13.05 -1.57
C VAL A 225 -3.25 12.33 -1.98
N ASP A 226 -4.11 12.98 -2.79
CA ASP A 226 -5.31 12.35 -3.33
C ASP A 226 -4.97 11.14 -4.19
N ALA A 227 -3.95 11.26 -5.05
CA ALA A 227 -3.52 10.18 -5.91
C ALA A 227 -3.03 8.97 -5.10
N THR A 228 -2.21 9.20 -4.08
CA THR A 228 -1.61 8.11 -3.28
C THR A 228 -2.60 7.44 -2.34
N VAL A 229 -3.57 8.18 -1.79
CA VAL A 229 -4.54 7.62 -0.83
C VAL A 229 -5.83 7.20 -1.52
N LEU A 230 -6.47 8.12 -2.26
CA LEU A 230 -7.83 7.95 -2.77
C LEU A 230 -7.86 7.25 -4.12
N LEU A 231 -7.14 7.76 -5.12
CA LEU A 231 -7.17 7.17 -6.47
C LEU A 231 -6.58 5.76 -6.48
N ALA A 232 -5.48 5.53 -5.75
CA ALA A 232 -4.95 4.19 -5.52
C ALA A 232 -5.99 3.25 -4.87
N GLY A 233 -6.79 3.76 -3.94
CA GLY A 233 -7.91 3.05 -3.32
C GLY A 233 -9.03 2.71 -4.32
N VAL A 234 -9.46 3.68 -5.13
CA VAL A 234 -10.47 3.49 -6.19
C VAL A 234 -10.04 2.39 -7.16
N ILE A 235 -8.79 2.40 -7.61
CA ILE A 235 -8.25 1.36 -8.51
C ILE A 235 -8.35 -0.02 -7.87
N GLY A 236 -7.94 -0.14 -6.60
CA GLY A 236 -8.03 -1.40 -5.86
C GLY A 236 -9.47 -1.86 -5.61
N GLY A 237 -10.42 -0.94 -5.48
CA GLY A 237 -11.83 -1.23 -5.32
C GLY A 237 -12.52 -1.70 -6.61
N LEU A 238 -12.15 -1.10 -7.75
CA LEU A 238 -12.69 -1.47 -9.07
C LEU A 238 -12.10 -2.77 -9.61
N GLY A 239 -10.77 -2.94 -9.52
CA GLY A 239 -10.08 -4.09 -10.07
C GLY A 239 -9.92 -5.26 -9.10
N GLY A 240 -10.24 -5.06 -7.82
CA GLY A 240 -10.09 -6.09 -6.79
C GLY A 240 -8.70 -6.71 -6.77
N ALA A 241 -8.61 -8.02 -6.50
CA ALA A 241 -7.34 -8.74 -6.50
C ALA A 241 -6.57 -8.62 -7.83
N ASN A 242 -7.28 -8.54 -8.97
CA ASN A 242 -6.69 -8.52 -10.31
C ASN A 242 -5.86 -7.25 -10.60
N CYS A 243 -6.11 -6.13 -9.89
CA CYS A 243 -5.38 -4.88 -10.09
C CYS A 243 -4.66 -4.38 -8.83
N ARG A 244 -4.50 -5.22 -7.81
CA ARG A 244 -3.94 -4.80 -6.51
C ARG A 244 -2.45 -5.06 -6.36
N THR A 245 -2.00 -6.27 -6.68
CA THR A 245 -0.66 -6.79 -6.34
C THR A 245 -0.22 -7.84 -7.36
N VAL A 246 1.07 -7.83 -7.74
CA VAL A 246 1.74 -8.81 -8.61
C VAL A 246 3.16 -9.03 -8.05
N ALA A 247 4.23 -8.78 -8.82
CA ALA A 247 5.59 -9.15 -8.44
C ALA A 247 6.24 -8.10 -7.52
N ALA A 248 5.93 -6.81 -7.71
CA ALA A 248 6.49 -5.76 -6.86
C ALA A 248 6.08 -5.95 -5.39
N HIS A 249 4.79 -6.25 -5.15
CA HIS A 249 4.30 -6.56 -3.80
C HIS A 249 4.79 -7.90 -3.27
N ALA A 250 4.90 -8.94 -4.11
CA ALA A 250 5.47 -10.22 -3.68
C ALA A 250 6.94 -10.08 -3.23
N ILE A 251 7.74 -9.27 -3.95
CA ILE A 251 9.12 -8.96 -3.58
C ILE A 251 9.15 -8.11 -2.31
N HIS A 252 8.27 -7.11 -2.17
CA HIS A 252 8.08 -6.40 -0.90
C HIS A 252 7.87 -7.38 0.26
N ASN A 253 6.95 -8.34 0.11
CA ASN A 253 6.63 -9.32 1.15
C ASN A 253 7.86 -10.15 1.51
N GLY A 254 8.61 -10.65 0.52
CA GLY A 254 9.87 -11.34 0.76
C GLY A 254 10.89 -10.50 1.55
N LEU A 255 11.03 -9.21 1.21
CA LEU A 255 11.95 -8.29 1.90
C LEU A 255 11.59 -8.03 3.36
N THR A 256 10.31 -8.19 3.76
CA THR A 256 9.92 -8.05 5.17
C THR A 256 10.52 -9.14 6.08
N HIS A 257 10.98 -10.26 5.52
CA HIS A 257 11.66 -11.31 6.28
C HIS A 257 13.13 -11.00 6.58
N ILE A 258 13.66 -9.87 6.09
CA ILE A 258 15.03 -9.43 6.35
C ILE A 258 14.98 -8.29 7.39
N PRO A 259 15.41 -8.52 8.65
CA PRO A 259 15.32 -7.51 9.70
C PRO A 259 16.01 -6.18 9.38
N ALA A 260 17.13 -6.24 8.66
CA ALA A 260 17.83 -5.04 8.20
C ALA A 260 16.96 -4.12 7.34
N CYS A 261 15.92 -4.63 6.68
CA CYS A 261 15.00 -3.85 5.83
C CYS A 261 13.79 -3.28 6.60
N HIS A 262 13.65 -3.51 7.91
CA HIS A 262 12.47 -3.07 8.66
C HIS A 262 12.35 -1.54 8.80
N HIS A 263 13.47 -0.82 8.70
CA HIS A 263 13.47 0.65 8.67
C HIS A 263 12.93 1.25 7.36
N ALA A 264 12.88 0.47 6.27
CA ALA A 264 12.30 0.90 5.00
C ALA A 264 10.77 0.82 5.06
N LEU A 265 10.10 1.87 4.60
CA LEU A 265 8.66 1.96 4.54
C LEU A 265 8.09 1.02 3.47
N HIS A 266 6.81 0.68 3.58
CA HIS A 266 6.10 -0.20 2.63
C HIS A 266 6.33 0.22 1.18
N GLY A 267 5.99 1.46 0.83
CA GLY A 267 6.10 1.95 -0.54
C GLY A 267 7.53 2.14 -1.04
N GLU A 268 8.53 2.24 -0.16
CA GLU A 268 9.95 2.22 -0.54
C GLU A 268 10.35 0.83 -1.05
N LYS A 269 9.97 -0.21 -0.30
CA LYS A 269 10.16 -1.62 -0.71
C LYS A 269 9.37 -1.96 -1.97
N VAL A 270 8.12 -1.49 -2.09
CA VAL A 270 7.28 -1.70 -3.29
C VAL A 270 7.89 -1.00 -4.51
N ALA A 271 8.33 0.25 -4.38
CA ALA A 271 9.00 0.98 -5.48
C ALA A 271 10.23 0.21 -6.00
N TYR A 272 11.09 -0.27 -5.09
CA TYR A 272 12.19 -1.15 -5.47
C TYR A 272 11.70 -2.45 -6.14
N GLY A 273 10.63 -3.04 -5.62
CA GLY A 273 9.97 -4.22 -6.20
C GLY A 273 9.50 -4.00 -7.65
N ILE A 274 9.05 -2.79 -8.02
CA ILE A 274 8.70 -2.45 -9.41
C ILE A 274 9.92 -2.55 -10.31
N LEU A 275 11.08 -2.02 -9.90
CA LEU A 275 12.30 -2.11 -10.68
C LEU A 275 12.74 -3.57 -10.86
N ALA A 276 12.59 -4.40 -9.81
CA ALA A 276 12.88 -5.81 -9.88
C ALA A 276 11.88 -6.56 -10.78
N GLN A 277 10.58 -6.21 -10.75
CA GLN A 277 9.58 -6.75 -11.67
C GLN A 277 9.92 -6.41 -13.13
N LEU A 278 10.20 -5.15 -13.43
CA LEU A 278 10.57 -4.75 -14.79
C LEU A 278 11.85 -5.46 -15.23
N ARG A 279 12.82 -5.64 -14.32
CA ARG A 279 14.02 -6.41 -14.60
C ARG A 279 13.72 -7.90 -14.88
N LEU A 280 12.74 -8.52 -14.22
CA LEU A 280 12.27 -9.87 -14.55
C LEU A 280 11.70 -9.92 -15.98
N GLU A 281 10.85 -8.95 -16.35
CA GLU A 281 10.29 -8.87 -17.69
C GLU A 281 11.39 -8.71 -18.76
N GLU A 282 12.46 -7.99 -18.45
CA GLU A 282 13.62 -7.85 -19.34
C GLU A 282 14.38 -9.17 -19.51
N ILE A 283 14.79 -9.80 -18.42
CA ILE A 283 15.69 -10.96 -18.47
C ILE A 283 14.97 -12.26 -18.86
N VAL A 284 13.67 -12.36 -18.59
CA VAL A 284 12.87 -13.57 -18.89
C VAL A 284 12.15 -13.46 -20.22
N LEU A 285 11.55 -12.30 -20.53
CA LEU A 285 10.76 -12.11 -21.76
C LEU A 285 11.49 -11.31 -22.85
N GLY A 286 12.62 -10.68 -22.55
CA GLY A 286 13.25 -9.74 -23.49
C GLY A 286 12.44 -8.46 -23.71
N ASN A 287 11.56 -8.09 -22.76
CA ASN A 287 10.62 -6.99 -22.92
C ASN A 287 11.33 -5.62 -22.98
N GLN A 288 11.46 -5.06 -24.19
CA GLN A 288 12.11 -3.75 -24.40
C GLN A 288 11.32 -2.56 -23.82
N LEU A 289 10.00 -2.69 -23.68
CA LEU A 289 9.20 -1.66 -23.00
C LEU A 289 9.52 -1.63 -21.50
N ALA A 290 9.81 -2.78 -20.89
CA ALA A 290 10.24 -2.85 -19.50
C ALA A 290 11.58 -2.15 -19.27
N VAL A 291 12.55 -2.32 -20.20
CA VAL A 291 13.83 -1.57 -20.18
C VAL A 291 13.60 -0.06 -20.13
N SER A 292 12.73 0.42 -21.03
CA SER A 292 12.46 1.85 -21.18
C SER A 292 11.74 2.41 -19.94
N ALA A 293 10.75 1.67 -19.44
CA ALA A 293 10.02 2.02 -18.22
C ALA A 293 10.93 2.03 -16.98
N ARG A 294 11.82 1.04 -16.84
CA ARG A 294 12.79 0.97 -15.73
C ARG A 294 13.76 2.14 -15.76
N GLY A 295 14.27 2.49 -16.95
CA GLY A 295 15.12 3.67 -17.13
C GLY A 295 14.43 4.98 -16.70
N GLN A 296 13.17 5.17 -17.11
CA GLN A 296 12.37 6.33 -16.70
C GLN A 296 12.13 6.36 -15.19
N LEU A 297 11.80 5.22 -14.57
CA LEU A 297 11.58 5.12 -13.13
C LEU A 297 12.86 5.40 -12.34
N ILE A 298 14.02 4.91 -12.78
CA ILE A 298 15.30 5.18 -12.12
C ILE A 298 15.58 6.69 -12.05
N GLN A 299 15.31 7.42 -13.13
CA GLN A 299 15.47 8.88 -13.17
C GLN A 299 14.48 9.58 -12.24
N PHE A 300 13.21 9.17 -12.29
CA PHE A 300 12.17 9.73 -11.42
C PHE A 300 12.44 9.44 -9.93
N TYR A 301 12.87 8.21 -9.59
CA TYR A 301 13.18 7.82 -8.23
C TYR A 301 14.38 8.58 -7.69
N GLU A 302 15.41 8.83 -8.50
CA GLU A 302 16.51 9.73 -8.14
C GLU A 302 15.99 11.13 -7.82
N GLN A 303 15.10 11.68 -8.64
CA GLN A 303 14.57 13.02 -8.46
C GLN A 303 13.76 13.18 -7.16
N ILE A 304 12.97 12.17 -6.78
CA ILE A 304 12.08 12.26 -5.61
C ILE A 304 12.60 11.57 -4.35
N GLY A 305 13.72 10.84 -4.44
CA GLY A 305 14.35 10.14 -3.32
C GLY A 305 13.74 8.77 -2.99
N LEU A 306 13.27 8.01 -3.98
CA LEU A 306 12.88 6.61 -3.81
C LEU A 306 14.08 5.66 -3.98
N PRO A 307 14.10 4.50 -3.31
CA PRO A 307 15.19 3.53 -3.42
C PRO A 307 15.19 2.86 -4.79
N LYS A 308 16.39 2.61 -5.33
CA LYS A 308 16.58 1.97 -6.64
C LYS A 308 17.39 0.68 -6.55
N SER A 309 18.08 0.48 -5.45
CA SER A 309 18.98 -0.65 -5.20
C SER A 309 18.75 -1.25 -3.81
N LEU A 310 19.34 -2.42 -3.56
CA LEU A 310 19.38 -3.01 -2.23
C LEU A 310 20.13 -2.12 -1.24
N GLU A 311 21.19 -1.43 -1.67
CA GLU A 311 21.94 -0.50 -0.81
C GLU A 311 21.05 0.65 -0.32
N ASP A 312 20.20 1.22 -1.19
CA ASP A 312 19.24 2.27 -0.82
C ASP A 312 18.20 1.78 0.21
N LEU A 313 17.92 0.48 0.25
CA LEU A 313 17.07 -0.17 1.25
C LEU A 313 17.83 -0.57 2.53
N GLY A 314 19.08 -0.16 2.69
CA GLY A 314 19.96 -0.52 3.80
C GLY A 314 20.39 -1.98 3.79
N LEU A 315 20.37 -2.63 2.62
CA LEU A 315 20.72 -4.03 2.42
C LEU A 315 22.07 -4.20 1.72
N ARG A 316 23.02 -3.29 1.95
CA ARG A 316 24.38 -3.37 1.37
C ARG A 316 25.09 -4.68 1.73
N ASP A 317 25.00 -5.09 2.99
CA ASP A 317 25.69 -6.27 3.53
C ASP A 317 24.76 -7.51 3.63
N VAL A 318 23.65 -7.51 2.89
CA VAL A 318 22.72 -8.65 2.89
C VAL A 318 23.41 -9.89 2.33
N SER A 319 23.29 -11.01 3.03
CA SER A 319 23.87 -12.26 2.54
C SER A 319 23.05 -12.84 1.39
N LEU A 320 23.72 -13.61 0.52
CA LEU A 320 23.04 -14.37 -0.54
C LEU A 320 21.98 -15.33 0.03
N ALA A 321 22.21 -15.90 1.21
CA ALA A 321 21.25 -16.77 1.88
C ALA A 321 19.97 -16.03 2.28
N GLN A 322 20.09 -14.81 2.83
CA GLN A 322 18.95 -13.96 3.17
C GLN A 322 18.17 -13.52 1.93
N LEU A 323 18.87 -13.09 0.87
CA LEU A 323 18.21 -12.74 -0.40
C LEU A 323 17.51 -13.93 -1.04
N ARG A 324 18.14 -15.11 -1.04
CA ARG A 324 17.52 -16.33 -1.56
C ARG A 324 16.28 -16.70 -0.75
N HIS A 325 16.31 -16.53 0.56
CA HIS A 325 15.14 -16.73 1.40
C HIS A 325 14.00 -15.76 1.05
N ALA A 326 14.29 -14.46 0.94
CA ALA A 326 13.30 -13.46 0.52
C ALA A 326 12.69 -13.77 -0.86
N ALA A 327 13.52 -14.16 -1.84
CA ALA A 327 13.06 -14.55 -3.16
C ALA A 327 12.19 -15.83 -3.13
N ALA A 328 12.53 -16.80 -2.27
CA ALA A 328 11.71 -18.00 -2.07
C ALA A 328 10.35 -17.68 -1.43
N ILE A 329 10.29 -16.74 -0.47
CA ILE A 329 9.03 -16.24 0.08
C ILE A 329 8.20 -15.56 -1.02
N ALA A 330 8.81 -14.71 -1.84
CA ALA A 330 8.13 -14.04 -2.96
C ALA A 330 7.55 -15.03 -3.98
N CYS A 331 8.10 -16.24 -4.08
CA CYS A 331 7.66 -17.29 -5.02
C CYS A 331 6.80 -18.39 -4.39
N GLN A 332 6.32 -18.24 -3.15
CA GLN A 332 5.43 -19.23 -2.51
C GLN A 332 4.20 -19.53 -3.38
N PRO A 333 3.61 -20.74 -3.32
CA PRO A 333 2.53 -21.15 -4.23
C PRO A 333 1.31 -20.20 -4.28
N ASN A 334 0.99 -19.54 -3.16
CA ASN A 334 -0.14 -18.62 -3.05
C ASN A 334 0.26 -17.14 -3.24
N SER A 335 1.49 -16.87 -3.70
CA SER A 335 2.00 -15.52 -3.90
C SER A 335 1.37 -14.82 -5.11
N ASP A 336 1.18 -13.51 -4.99
CA ASP A 336 0.69 -12.67 -6.08
C ASP A 336 1.66 -12.58 -7.27
N ILE A 337 2.93 -12.98 -7.11
CA ILE A 337 3.90 -13.01 -8.21
C ILE A 337 3.42 -13.86 -9.39
N HIS A 338 2.58 -14.88 -9.12
CA HIS A 338 2.05 -15.79 -10.13
C HIS A 338 0.98 -15.15 -11.02
N ARG A 339 0.62 -13.89 -10.77
CA ARG A 339 -0.19 -13.06 -11.68
C ARG A 339 0.63 -12.45 -12.83
N LEU A 340 1.95 -12.63 -12.85
CA LEU A 340 2.75 -12.35 -14.04
C LEU A 340 2.28 -13.26 -15.19
N PRO A 341 2.29 -12.78 -16.45
CA PRO A 341 1.91 -13.57 -17.62
C PRO A 341 2.98 -14.60 -18.02
N PHE A 342 3.93 -14.89 -17.13
CA PHE A 342 5.03 -15.83 -17.30
C PHE A 342 5.46 -16.37 -15.95
N THR A 343 6.05 -17.56 -15.96
CA THR A 343 6.56 -18.22 -14.75
C THR A 343 7.91 -17.66 -14.35
N VAL A 344 8.14 -17.52 -13.05
CA VAL A 344 9.42 -17.08 -12.48
C VAL A 344 9.93 -18.05 -11.41
N SER A 345 11.24 -18.22 -11.31
CA SER A 345 11.89 -18.97 -10.23
C SER A 345 12.50 -18.04 -9.16
N PRO A 346 12.72 -18.52 -7.92
CA PRO A 346 13.43 -17.75 -6.89
C PRO A 346 14.81 -17.24 -7.35
N GLU A 347 15.53 -18.04 -8.14
CA GLU A 347 16.83 -17.64 -8.70
C GLU A 347 16.70 -16.45 -9.67
N GLN A 348 15.66 -16.42 -10.50
CA GLN A 348 15.38 -15.29 -11.41
C GLN A 348 14.97 -14.04 -10.62
N VAL A 349 14.15 -14.19 -9.58
CA VAL A 349 13.77 -13.08 -8.69
C VAL A 349 15.00 -12.50 -8.00
N MET A 350 15.87 -13.35 -7.45
CA MET A 350 17.12 -12.91 -6.84
C MET A 350 18.04 -12.20 -7.84
N ALA A 351 18.18 -12.74 -9.06
CA ALA A 351 18.97 -12.12 -10.13
C ALA A 351 18.43 -10.72 -10.51
N ALA A 352 17.11 -10.57 -10.58
CA ALA A 352 16.47 -9.28 -10.83
C ALA A 352 16.70 -8.29 -9.68
N MET A 353 16.57 -8.73 -8.43
CA MET A 353 16.81 -7.91 -7.24
C MET A 353 18.23 -7.32 -7.21
N VAL A 354 19.26 -8.10 -7.54
CA VAL A 354 20.65 -7.62 -7.50
C VAL A 354 21.06 -6.80 -8.73
N SER A 355 20.19 -6.66 -9.74
CA SER A 355 20.52 -6.00 -11.03
C SER A 355 19.53 -4.91 -11.46
N THR A 356 18.75 -4.35 -10.52
CA THR A 356 17.74 -3.31 -10.80
C THR A 356 18.32 -2.06 -11.46
N THR A 357 19.57 -1.69 -11.16
CA THR A 357 20.25 -0.50 -11.70
C THR A 357 21.23 -0.81 -12.84
N THR A 358 21.38 -2.08 -13.22
CA THR A 358 22.32 -2.46 -14.28
C THR A 358 21.83 -1.92 -15.63
N ALA A 359 22.74 -1.28 -16.37
CA ALA A 359 22.50 -0.90 -17.76
C ALA A 359 22.56 -2.13 -18.66
N ASP A 360 21.67 -2.23 -19.65
CA ASP A 360 21.68 -3.38 -20.55
C ASP A 360 22.93 -3.41 -21.43
N THR A 361 23.74 -4.46 -21.24
CA THR A 361 24.85 -4.83 -22.14
C THR A 361 24.35 -5.55 -23.39
N ILE A 362 23.07 -5.91 -23.47
CA ILE A 362 22.49 -6.64 -24.60
C ILE A 362 22.41 -5.77 -25.87
N GLY A 363 22.30 -4.44 -25.73
CA GLY A 363 22.31 -3.49 -26.85
C GLY A 363 23.69 -3.22 -27.48
N GLN A 364 24.80 -3.59 -26.82
CA GLN A 364 26.15 -3.36 -27.36
C GLN A 364 26.64 -4.48 -28.27
N LYS A 365 26.03 -5.68 -28.23
CA LYS A 365 26.41 -6.79 -29.12
C LYS A 365 25.83 -6.69 -30.54
N VAL A 366 24.86 -5.81 -30.79
CA VAL A 366 24.25 -5.65 -32.13
C VAL A 366 24.94 -4.56 -32.97
N LYS A 367 25.79 -3.72 -32.36
CA LYS A 367 26.60 -2.71 -33.09
C LYS A 367 28.04 -3.16 -33.38
N ALA A 368 28.38 -4.40 -33.03
CA ALA A 368 29.69 -4.99 -33.26
C ALA A 368 29.51 -6.31 -34.01
N ASN A 369 29.02 -6.23 -35.25
CA ASN A 369 29.22 -7.20 -36.32
C ASN A 369 29.05 -6.52 -37.66
#